data_AF-A0A355T512-F1
#
_entry.id   AF-A0A355T512-F1
#
_cell.length_a   1.000
_cell.length_b   1.000
_cell.length_c   1.000
_cell.angle_alpha   90.00
_cell.angle_beta   90.00
_cell.angle_gamma   90.00
#
_symmetry.space_group_name_H-M   'P 1'
#
loop_
_entity.id
_entity.type
_entity.pdbx_description
1 polymer ?
#
loop_
_entity_poly.entity_id
_entity_poly.type
_entity_poly.pdbx_seq_one_letter_code
_entity_poly.pdbx_strand_id
1 'polypeptide(L)' 'MHIVIFLYDGFTTLDAIGPFETLSRLPDAEVTFVAKEAGMVANDNGLIDIYAPKGIDEVDSADILLVPGGFADEAVRNDP' A
#
# COMPACT_ATOMS: atom_id res chain seq x y z
N MET A 1 14.97 -8.00 3.61
CA MET A 1 14.53 -7.17 2.47
C MET A 1 13.23 -6.51 2.85
N HIS A 2 13.22 -5.19 2.98
CA HIS A 2 12.05 -4.42 3.40
C HIS A 2 11.24 -3.97 2.18
N ILE A 3 10.00 -4.42 2.09
CA ILE A 3 9.08 -4.11 1.00
C ILE A 3 7.91 -3.32 1.57
N VAL A 4 7.64 -2.17 0.97
CA VAL A 4 6.53 -1.30 1.36
C VAL A 4 5.46 -1.34 0.29
N ILE A 5 4.21 -1.59 0.71
CA ILE A 5 3.03 -1.44 -0.15
C ILE A 5 2.30 -0.19 0.31
N PHE A 6 2.33 0.87 -0.49
CA PHE A 6 1.70 2.14 -0.17
C PHE A 6 0.23 2.14 -0.60
N LEU A 7 -0.68 2.20 0.35
CA LEU A 7 -2.12 2.27 0.15
C LEU A 7 -2.59 3.73 0.17
N TYR A 8 -3.54 4.04 -0.71
CA TYR A 8 -4.19 5.34 -0.81
C TYR A 8 -5.67 5.14 -1.09
N ASP A 9 -6.52 6.08 -0.70
CA ASP A 9 -7.97 5.97 -0.92
C ASP A 9 -8.29 5.82 -2.41
N GLY A 10 -9.06 4.80 -2.75
CA GLY A 10 -9.44 4.50 -4.13
C GLY A 10 -8.43 3.63 -4.89
N PHE A 11 -7.52 2.95 -4.19
CA PHE A 11 -6.67 1.91 -4.77
C PHE A 11 -7.47 0.67 -5.22
N THR A 12 -6.95 -0.05 -6.21
CA THR A 12 -7.46 -1.36 -6.62
C THR A 12 -6.93 -2.45 -5.67
N THR A 13 -7.82 -3.16 -4.97
CA THR A 13 -7.43 -4.17 -3.96
C THR A 13 -6.49 -5.26 -4.52
N LEU A 14 -6.77 -5.75 -5.74
CA LEU A 14 -5.97 -6.81 -6.35
C LEU A 14 -4.53 -6.39 -6.66
N ASP A 15 -4.32 -5.12 -6.99
CA ASP A 15 -2.98 -4.59 -7.32
C ASP A 15 -2.08 -4.53 -6.08
N ALA A 16 -2.66 -4.38 -4.88
CA ALA A 16 -1.93 -4.45 -3.62
C ALA A 16 -1.79 -5.91 -3.12
N ILE A 17 -2.89 -6.66 -3.09
CA ILE A 17 -2.95 -8.00 -2.48
C ILE A 17 -2.28 -9.07 -3.35
N GLY A 18 -2.37 -8.97 -4.68
CA GLY A 18 -1.76 -9.93 -5.60
C GLY A 18 -0.23 -10.04 -5.41
N PRO A 19 0.51 -8.91 -5.48
CA PRO A 19 1.93 -8.88 -5.16
C PRO A 19 2.24 -9.24 -3.71
N PHE A 20 1.46 -8.76 -2.73
CA PHE A 20 1.63 -9.11 -1.32
C PHE A 20 1.71 -10.63 -1.10
N GLU A 21 0.79 -11.40 -1.70
CA GLU A 21 0.70 -12.85 -1.50
C GLU A 21 1.96 -13.60 -1.98
N THR A 22 2.64 -13.06 -3.00
CA THR A 22 3.89 -13.64 -3.50
C THR A 22 5.08 -13.13 -2.71
N LEU A 23 5.17 -11.82 -2.50
CA LEU A 23 6.32 -11.14 -1.89
C LEU A 23 6.48 -11.49 -0.39
N SER A 24 5.37 -11.67 0.33
CA SER A 24 5.36 -12.06 1.75
C SER A 24 5.91 -13.46 2.01
N ARG A 25 6.06 -14.28 0.97
CA ARG A 25 6.58 -15.66 1.05
C ARG A 25 8.07 -15.76 0.71
N LEU A 26 8.69 -14.66 0.28
CA LEU A 26 10.12 -14.65 0.00
C LEU A 26 10.92 -14.80 1.31
N PRO A 27 12.00 -15.59 1.33
CA PRO A 27 12.89 -15.66 2.47
C PRO A 27 13.42 -14.27 2.83
N ASP A 28 13.47 -13.97 4.13
CA ASP A 28 13.98 -12.72 4.69
C ASP A 28 13.27 -11.45 4.19
N ALA A 29 12.07 -11.55 3.61
CA ALA A 29 11.25 -10.42 3.22
C ALA A 29 10.33 -9.96 4.35
N GLU A 30 10.29 -8.66 4.58
CA GLU A 30 9.33 -8.00 5.47
C GLU A 30 8.44 -7.09 4.61
N VAL A 31 7.16 -7.44 4.49
CA VAL A 31 6.19 -6.65 3.72
C VAL A 31 5.30 -5.86 4.66
N THR A 32 5.28 -4.53 4.52
CA THR A 32 4.49 -3.62 5.36
C THR A 32 3.52 -2.82 4.52
N PHE A 33 2.24 -2.81 4.90
CA PHE A 33 1.28 -1.83 4.36
C PHE A 33 1.50 -0.48 5.03
N VAL A 34 1.57 0.57 4.23
CA VAL A 34 1.80 1.95 4.66
C VAL A 34 0.77 2.82 3.97
N ALA A 35 0.32 3.88 4.62
CA ALA A 35 -0.54 4.89 4.01
C ALA A 35 -0.04 6.29 4.37
N LYS A 36 -0.73 7.34 3.92
CA LYS A 36 -0.40 8.72 4.33
C LYS A 36 -0.41 8.84 5.86
N GLU A 37 -1.44 8.30 6.49
CA GLU A 37 -1.55 8.12 7.94
C GLU A 37 -1.90 6.66 8.26
N ALA A 38 -1.45 6.14 9.42
CA ALA A 38 -1.81 4.79 9.86
C ALA A 38 -3.34 4.67 10.05
N GLY A 39 -3.95 3.59 9.55
CA GLY A 39 -5.39 3.42 9.63
C GLY A 39 -5.98 2.51 8.55
N MET A 40 -7.31 2.47 8.48
CA MET A 40 -8.03 1.79 7.41
C MET A 40 -8.02 2.66 6.15
N VAL A 41 -7.70 2.07 5.01
CA VAL A 41 -7.70 2.72 3.70
C VAL A 41 -8.73 2.06 2.81
N ALA A 42 -9.61 2.86 2.21
CA ALA A 42 -10.72 2.36 1.42
C ALA A 42 -10.31 2.06 -0.03
N ASN A 43 -10.75 0.93 -0.56
CA ASN A 43 -10.55 0.60 -1.96
C ASN A 43 -11.49 1.38 -2.90
N ASP A 44 -11.25 1.24 -4.20
CA ASP A 44 -12.00 1.90 -5.28
C ASP A 44 -13.52 1.71 -5.29
N ASN A 45 -14.01 0.59 -4.75
CA ASN A 45 -15.44 0.24 -4.72
C ASN A 45 -16.07 0.37 -3.32
N GLY A 46 -15.29 0.71 -2.30
CA GLY A 46 -15.72 0.88 -0.91
C GLY A 46 -16.22 -0.41 -0.22
N LEU A 47 -15.98 -1.59 -0.79
CA LEU A 47 -16.38 -2.86 -0.18
C LEU A 47 -15.28 -3.49 0.67
N ILE A 48 -14.02 -3.11 0.44
CA ILE A 48 -12.86 -3.69 1.11
C ILE A 48 -11.97 -2.56 1.57
N ASP A 49 -11.76 -2.49 2.88
CA ASP A 49 -10.77 -1.63 3.49
C ASP A 49 -9.59 -2.48 3.95
N ILE A 50 -8.37 -1.97 3.76
CA ILE A 50 -7.15 -2.60 4.26
C ILE A 50 -6.55 -1.72 5.37
N TYR A 51 -6.15 -2.36 6.46
CA TYR A 51 -5.43 -1.70 7.54
C TYR A 51 -3.96 -1.48 7.18
N ALA A 52 -3.53 -0.22 7.11
CA ALA A 52 -2.13 0.19 7.08
C ALA A 52 -1.64 0.45 8.52
N PRO A 53 -0.77 -0.40 9.09
CA PRO A 53 -0.30 -0.23 10.47
C PRO A 53 0.62 0.99 10.68
N LYS A 54 1.14 1.59 9.62
CA LYS A 54 2.08 2.72 9.68
C LYS A 54 1.70 3.83 8.71
N GLY A 55 1.93 5.07 9.12
CA GLY A 55 1.99 6.22 8.24
C GLY A 55 3.32 6.30 7.47
N ILE A 56 3.35 7.08 6.40
CA ILE A 56 4.54 7.23 5.56
C ILE A 56 5.71 7.84 6.33
N ASP A 57 5.43 8.73 7.27
CA ASP A 57 6.43 9.38 8.12
C ASP A 57 7.10 8.43 9.14
N GLU A 58 6.58 7.20 9.29
CA GLU A 58 7.16 6.16 10.14
C GLU A 58 8.08 5.20 9.36
N VAL A 59 8.31 5.48 8.07
CA VAL A 59 9.08 4.61 7.17
C VAL A 59 10.19 5.39 6.48
N ASP A 60 11.42 5.19 6.95
CA ASP A 60 12.59 5.93 6.45
C ASP A 60 13.13 5.40 5.11
N SER A 61 12.89 4.13 4.78
CA SER A 61 13.41 3.49 3.56
C SER A 61 12.69 2.20 3.20
N ALA A 62 12.76 1.81 1.92
CA ALA A 62 12.30 0.52 1.40
C ALA A 62 13.28 0.02 0.33
N ASP A 63 13.54 -1.28 0.29
CA ASP A 63 14.27 -1.92 -0.81
C ASP A 63 13.38 -1.97 -2.07
N ILE A 64 12.08 -2.17 -1.87
CA ILE A 64 11.03 -2.14 -2.89
C ILE A 64 9.86 -1.32 -2.37
N LEU A 65 9.44 -0.32 -3.15
CA LEU A 65 8.18 0.37 -2.98
C LEU A 65 7.20 -0.11 -4.05
N LEU A 66 6.06 -0.61 -3.63
CA LEU A 66 4.94 -0.97 -4.48
C LEU A 66 3.81 0.03 -4.28
N VAL A 67 3.40 0.67 -5.37
CA VAL A 67 2.24 1.55 -5.42
C VAL A 67 1.20 0.87 -6.32
N PRO A 68 0.03 0.46 -5.78
CA PRO A 68 -1.02 -0.16 -6.57
C PRO A 68 -1.64 0.85 -7.54
N GLY A 69 -2.24 0.35 -8.61
CA GLY A 69 -3.14 1.17 -9.43
C GLY A 69 -4.45 1.45 -8.70
N GLY A 70 -5.32 2.22 -9.34
CA GLY A 70 -6.61 2.62 -8.79
C GLY A 70 -7.28 3.67 -9.67
N PHE A 71 -8.59 3.83 -9.54
CA PHE A 71 -9.32 4.87 -10.27
C PHE A 71 -9.04 6.28 -9.71
N ALA A 72 -8.54 6.37 -8.47
CA ALA A 72 -8.16 7.63 -7.83
C ALA A 72 -6.70 8.07 -8.10
N ASP A 73 -5.94 7.33 -8.91
CA ASP A 73 -4.51 7.56 -9.16
C ASP A 73 -4.20 9.01 -9.61
N GLU A 74 -5.04 9.62 -10.45
CA GLU A 74 -4.84 11.01 -10.89
C GLU A 74 -4.97 12.02 -9.74
N ALA A 75 -5.90 11.81 -8.80
CA ALA A 75 -6.07 12.69 -7.65
C ALA A 75 -4.87 12.60 -6.70
N VAL A 76 -4.39 11.38 -6.45
CA VAL A 76 -3.28 11.11 -5.52
C VAL A 76 -1.95 11.61 -6.07
N ARG A 77 -1.70 11.50 -7.38
CA ARG A 77 -0.48 12.05 -8.01
C ARG A 77 -0.35 13.57 -7.88
N ASN A 78 -1.46 14.26 -7.66
CA ASN A 78 -1.51 15.71 -7.50
C ASN A 78 -1.62 16.14 -6.03
N ASP A 79 -1.64 15.19 -5.08
CA ASP A 79 -1.59 15.47 -3.65
C ASP A 79 -0.16 15.93 -3.28
N PRO A 80 0.02 17.17 -2.79
CA PRO A 80 1.33 17.77 -2.54
C PRO A 80 2.08 17.19 -1.34
#